data_AF-A0A7W0KUL4-F1
#
_entry.id   AF-A0A7W0KUL4-F1
#
_cell.length_a   1.000
_cell.length_b   1.000
_cell.length_c   1.000
_cell.angle_alpha   90.00
_cell.angle_beta   90.00
_cell.angle_gamma   90.00
#
_symmetry.space_group_name_H-M   'P 1'
#
loop_
_entity.id
_entity.type
_entity.pdbx_description
1 polymer ?
#
loop_
_entity_poly.entity_id
_entity_poly.type
_entity_poly.pdbx_seq_one_letter_code
_entity_poly.pdbx_strand_id
1 'polypeptide(L)'
;MPPIRVHAPEATTVAMVVFTGDGGDVAGPPRPLTRKGDEWVGDVPTGTIYGLVADGEGSRFDASKVLVDPRSTRVWFPAGHDRRLATRPGVGNVGRGPLAVALPVPPARPARRSTRPPVVYEAHVRNL
;
A
#
# COMPACT_ATOMS: atom_id res chain seq x y z
N MET A 1 4.91 2.71 -16.28
CA MET A 1 4.27 2.00 -15.15
C MET A 1 5.12 2.26 -13.93
N PRO A 2 4.59 2.79 -12.82
CA PRO A 2 5.35 2.86 -11.57
C PRO A 2 5.76 1.44 -11.12
N PRO A 3 7.03 1.24 -10.70
CA PRO A 3 7.47 -0.05 -10.19
C PRO A 3 6.95 -0.25 -8.76
N ILE A 4 6.41 -1.42 -8.48
CA ILE A 4 6.21 -1.92 -7.12
C ILE A 4 7.52 -2.55 -6.66
N ARG A 5 7.98 -2.18 -5.46
CA ARG A 5 9.14 -2.78 -4.81
C ARG A 5 8.88 -2.93 -3.33
N VAL A 6 8.88 -4.16 -2.86
CA VAL A 6 8.59 -4.48 -1.46
C VAL A 6 9.71 -5.33 -0.92
N HIS A 7 10.34 -4.89 0.17
CA HIS A 7 11.32 -5.69 0.88
C HIS A 7 10.59 -6.71 1.76
N ALA A 8 10.79 -7.99 1.49
CA ALA A 8 10.18 -9.10 2.23
C ALA A 8 11.05 -10.37 2.10
N PRO A 9 12.19 -10.43 2.83
CA PRO A 9 13.16 -11.52 2.71
C PRO A 9 12.61 -12.88 3.14
N GLU A 10 11.69 -12.89 4.10
CA GLU A 10 11.06 -14.10 4.67
C GLU A 10 9.77 -14.52 3.95
N ALA A 11 9.31 -13.73 2.97
CA ALA A 11 8.16 -14.13 2.17
C ALA A 11 8.56 -15.22 1.19
N THR A 12 7.72 -16.25 1.09
CA THR A 12 7.83 -17.31 0.06
C THR A 12 7.09 -16.90 -1.20
N THR A 13 6.01 -16.11 -1.07
CA THR A 13 5.30 -15.51 -2.20
C THR A 13 4.85 -14.09 -1.88
N VAL A 14 4.82 -13.25 -2.91
CA VAL A 14 4.12 -11.95 -2.89
C VAL A 14 3.37 -11.80 -4.19
N ALA A 15 2.09 -11.46 -4.13
CA ALA A 15 1.24 -11.20 -5.28
C ALA A 15 0.55 -9.84 -5.14
N MET A 16 0.37 -9.16 -6.27
CA MET A 16 -0.45 -7.97 -6.40
C MET A 16 -1.90 -8.36 -6.72
N VAL A 17 -2.85 -7.78 -5.99
CA VAL A 17 -4.28 -7.87 -6.27
C VAL A 17 -4.75 -6.51 -6.77
N VAL A 18 -5.37 -6.48 -7.95
CA VAL A 18 -5.89 -5.26 -8.56
C VAL A 18 -7.38 -5.14 -8.29
N PHE A 19 -7.85 -3.94 -7.97
CA PHE A 19 -9.25 -3.68 -7.66
C PHE A 19 -9.92 -2.82 -8.74
N THR A 20 -11.24 -2.89 -8.82
CA THR A 20 -12.10 -2.00 -9.60
C THR A 20 -12.03 -0.56 -9.09
N GLY A 21 -12.58 0.39 -9.85
CA GLY A 21 -12.42 1.82 -9.60
C GLY A 21 -12.91 2.33 -8.23
N ASP A 22 -13.75 1.57 -7.54
CA ASP A 22 -14.24 1.86 -6.19
C ASP A 22 -13.44 1.15 -5.08
N GLY A 23 -12.50 0.26 -5.44
CA GLY A 23 -11.72 -0.54 -4.50
C GLY A 23 -12.51 -1.65 -3.80
N GLY A 24 -13.78 -1.86 -4.17
CA GLY A 24 -14.66 -2.84 -3.52
C GLY A 24 -14.44 -4.27 -4.03
N ASP A 25 -14.25 -4.41 -5.33
CA ASP A 25 -14.14 -5.70 -6.00
C ASP A 25 -12.78 -5.91 -6.65
N VAL A 26 -12.37 -7.18 -6.75
CA VAL A 26 -11.13 -7.58 -7.39
C VAL A 26 -11.34 -7.62 -8.91
N ALA A 27 -10.47 -6.93 -9.66
CA ALA A 27 -10.58 -6.81 -11.12
C ALA A 27 -10.00 -8.01 -11.90
N GLY A 28 -9.40 -8.98 -11.23
CA GLY A 28 -8.82 -10.18 -11.84
C GLY A 28 -7.98 -11.01 -10.86
N PRO A 29 -7.42 -12.15 -11.30
CA PRO A 29 -6.62 -12.99 -10.42
C PRO A 29 -5.40 -12.26 -9.86
N PRO A 30 -4.91 -12.63 -8.66
CA PRO A 30 -3.65 -12.12 -8.13
C PRO A 30 -2.50 -12.35 -9.10
N ARG A 31 -1.64 -11.34 -9.24
CA ARG A 31 -0.48 -11.34 -10.15
C ARG A 31 0.79 -11.52 -9.32
N PRO A 32 1.54 -12.62 -9.48
CA PRO A 32 2.76 -12.84 -8.71
C PRO A 32 3.81 -11.78 -9.01
N LEU A 33 4.49 -11.30 -7.97
CA LEU A 33 5.68 -10.46 -8.10
C LEU A 33 6.92 -11.34 -8.30
N THR A 34 7.94 -10.79 -8.94
CA THR A 34 9.22 -11.47 -9.15
C THR A 34 10.16 -11.19 -7.99
N ARG A 35 10.73 -12.22 -7.38
CA ARG A 35 11.76 -12.05 -6.34
C ARG A 35 13.11 -11.66 -6.96
N LYS A 36 13.75 -10.63 -6.40
CA LYS A 36 15.10 -10.15 -6.74
C LYS A 36 15.87 -9.88 -5.44
N GLY A 37 16.65 -10.87 -4.99
CA GLY A 37 17.25 -10.84 -3.65
C GLY A 37 16.17 -10.82 -2.57
N ASP A 38 16.21 -9.80 -1.71
CA ASP A 38 15.22 -9.61 -0.64
C ASP A 38 14.03 -8.73 -1.04
N GLU A 39 13.99 -8.27 -2.30
CA GLU A 39 12.88 -7.49 -2.84
C GLU A 39 11.95 -8.34 -3.71
N TRP A 40 10.66 -8.00 -3.68
CA TRP A 40 9.64 -8.45 -4.60
C TRP A 40 9.24 -7.30 -5.51
N VAL A 41 9.33 -7.52 -6.82
CA VAL A 41 9.17 -6.46 -7.83
C VAL A 41 8.10 -6.81 -8.86
N GLY A 42 7.40 -5.78 -9.34
CA GLY A 42 6.49 -5.88 -10.47
C GLY A 42 6.07 -4.51 -10.97
N ASP A 43 5.30 -4.49 -12.05
CA ASP A 43 4.81 -3.27 -12.68
C ASP A 43 3.29 -3.16 -12.56
N VAL A 44 2.82 -1.94 -12.34
CA VAL A 44 1.39 -1.63 -12.26
C VAL A 44 1.08 -0.37 -13.06
N PRO A 45 -0.03 -0.28 -13.81
CA PRO A 45 -0.41 0.96 -14.49
C PRO A 45 -0.66 2.10 -13.49
N THR A 46 -0.29 3.33 -13.87
CA THR A 46 -0.55 4.51 -13.04
C THR A 46 -2.06 4.69 -12.80
N GLY A 47 -2.44 5.04 -11.58
CA GLY A 47 -3.83 5.24 -11.16
C GLY A 47 -4.52 3.96 -10.69
N THR A 48 -3.92 2.79 -10.88
CA THR A 48 -4.48 1.51 -10.44
C THR A 48 -4.62 1.46 -8.91
N ILE A 49 -5.77 1.02 -8.42
CA ILE A 49 -5.98 0.66 -7.01
C ILE A 49 -5.55 -0.80 -6.83
N TYR A 50 -4.65 -1.06 -5.90
CA TYR A 50 -4.09 -2.39 -5.68
C TYR A 50 -3.80 -2.66 -4.20
N GLY A 51 -3.62 -3.93 -3.87
CA GLY A 51 -3.03 -4.36 -2.61
C GLY A 51 -2.08 -5.52 -2.85
N LEU A 52 -1.43 -5.94 -1.77
CA LEU A 52 -0.43 -7.00 -1.77
C LEU A 52 -0.92 -8.16 -0.90
N VAL A 53 -0.74 -9.38 -1.36
CA VAL A 53 -0.91 -10.59 -0.55
C VAL A 53 0.45 -11.23 -0.43
N ALA A 54 0.86 -11.57 0.78
CA ALA A 54 2.14 -12.20 1.05
C ALA A 54 1.93 -13.45 1.90
N ASP A 55 2.73 -14.47 1.60
CA ASP A 55 2.83 -15.70 2.38
C ASP A 55 4.31 -15.97 2.69
N GLY A 56 4.60 -16.70 3.76
CA GLY A 56 5.97 -16.92 4.23
C GLY A 56 6.09 -17.70 5.53
N GLU A 57 7.33 -17.93 5.95
CA GLU A 57 7.67 -18.80 7.10
C GLU A 57 7.46 -18.15 8.48
N GLY A 58 7.26 -16.83 8.53
CA GLY A 58 7.03 -16.08 9.76
C GLY A 58 5.59 -16.18 10.27
N SER A 59 5.41 -16.27 11.60
CA SER A 59 4.10 -16.42 12.25
C SER A 59 3.11 -15.26 12.07
N ARG A 60 3.53 -14.19 11.40
CA ARG A 60 2.72 -13.00 11.10
C ARG A 60 2.32 -12.92 9.63
N PHE A 61 2.81 -13.81 8.76
CA PHE A 61 2.27 -13.92 7.42
C PHE A 61 0.84 -14.46 7.51
N ASP A 62 -0.05 -13.83 6.76
CA ASP A 62 -1.45 -14.19 6.70
C ASP A 62 -1.95 -13.88 5.30
N ALA A 63 -1.93 -14.89 4.43
CA ALA A 63 -2.33 -14.77 3.03
C ALA A 63 -3.83 -14.42 2.87
N SER A 64 -4.63 -14.46 3.93
CA SER A 64 -6.01 -13.92 3.90
C SER A 64 -6.04 -12.39 3.87
N LYS A 65 -4.91 -11.73 4.16
CA LYS A 65 -4.81 -10.27 4.25
C LYS A 65 -4.29 -9.66 2.96
N VAL A 66 -5.05 -8.69 2.47
CA VAL A 66 -4.59 -7.66 1.55
C VAL A 66 -3.92 -6.56 2.37
N LEU A 67 -2.65 -6.33 2.05
CA LEU A 67 -1.75 -5.36 2.65
C LEU A 67 -1.60 -4.14 1.74
N VAL A 68 -1.34 -2.97 2.34
CA VAL A 68 -1.00 -1.75 1.60
C VAL A 68 0.48 -1.76 1.27
N ASP A 69 0.84 -1.36 0.05
CA ASP A 69 2.23 -1.11 -0.32
C ASP A 69 2.84 -0.01 0.57
N PRO A 70 3.88 -0.31 1.37
CA PRO A 70 4.48 0.67 2.28
C PRO A 70 5.13 1.86 1.56
N ARG A 71 5.38 1.75 0.25
CA ARG A 71 5.93 2.83 -0.58
C ARG A 71 4.85 3.62 -1.33
N SER A 72 3.58 3.27 -1.19
CA SER A 72 2.49 4.01 -1.84
C SER A 72 2.40 5.44 -1.34
N THR A 73 2.27 6.40 -2.25
CA THR A 73 2.10 7.82 -1.91
C THR A 73 0.64 8.23 -1.71
N ARG A 74 -0.29 7.29 -1.95
CA ARG A 74 -1.72 7.49 -1.73
C ARG A 74 -2.38 6.20 -1.28
N VAL A 75 -3.33 6.33 -0.35
CA VAL A 75 -4.14 5.23 0.16
C VAL A 75 -5.60 5.47 -0.22
N TRP A 76 -6.27 4.43 -0.68
CA TRP A 76 -7.71 4.41 -0.95
C TRP A 76 -8.43 3.63 0.16
N PHE A 77 -9.56 4.15 0.61
CA PHE A 77 -10.43 3.49 1.59
C PHE A 77 -11.76 3.15 0.90
N PRO A 78 -12.07 1.85 0.68
CA PRO A 78 -13.34 1.44 0.09
C PRO A 78 -14.53 1.86 0.94
N ALA A 79 -15.72 2.01 0.34
CA ALA A 79 -16.94 2.42 1.06
C ALA A 79 -17.28 1.48 2.24
N GLY A 80 -17.02 0.18 2.08
CA GLY A 80 -17.20 -0.85 3.12
C GLY A 80 -16.01 -1.03 4.07
N HIS A 81 -15.12 -0.05 4.17
CA HIS A 81 -13.89 -0.15 4.95
C HIS A 81 -14.16 -0.56 6.41
N ASP A 82 -13.45 -1.60 6.86
CA ASP A 82 -13.55 -2.09 8.23
C ASP A 82 -12.18 -2.49 8.79
N ARG A 83 -11.62 -1.61 9.61
CA ARG A 83 -10.33 -1.85 10.28
C ARG A 83 -10.33 -3.07 11.21
N ARG A 84 -11.49 -3.52 11.71
CA ARG A 84 -11.56 -4.67 12.63
C ARG A 84 -11.23 -5.99 11.95
N LEU A 85 -11.37 -6.07 10.62
CA LEU A 85 -10.96 -7.25 9.86
C LEU A 85 -9.44 -7.46 9.91
N ALA A 86 -8.66 -6.39 10.05
CA ALA A 86 -7.21 -6.48 10.18
C ALA A 86 -6.76 -7.00 11.56
N THR A 87 -7.62 -6.99 12.58
CA THR A 87 -7.23 -7.35 13.96
C THR A 87 -7.37 -8.83 14.28
N ARG A 88 -7.88 -9.65 13.35
CA ARG A 88 -8.19 -11.07 13.57
C ARG A 88 -7.42 -11.94 12.58
N PRO A 89 -6.53 -12.84 13.00
CA PRO A 89 -5.84 -13.77 12.10
C PRO A 89 -6.81 -14.59 11.23
N GLY A 90 -6.46 -14.86 9.99
CA GLY A 90 -7.20 -15.71 9.04
C GLY A 90 -8.49 -15.11 8.47
N VAL A 91 -8.90 -13.92 8.92
CA VAL A 91 -10.13 -13.26 8.44
C VAL A 91 -9.84 -12.39 7.21
N GLY A 92 -10.42 -12.71 6.06
CA GLY A 92 -10.22 -11.91 4.84
C GLY A 92 -10.62 -10.43 4.98
N ASN A 93 -9.85 -9.53 4.37
CA ASN A 93 -10.14 -8.09 4.30
C ASN A 93 -10.19 -7.55 2.85
N VAL A 94 -10.26 -8.44 1.86
CA VAL A 94 -10.39 -8.08 0.44
C VAL A 94 -11.56 -7.11 0.26
N GLY A 95 -11.33 -5.99 -0.44
CA GLY A 95 -12.35 -4.98 -0.70
C GLY A 95 -12.79 -4.13 0.51
N ARG A 96 -12.22 -4.39 1.70
CA ARG A 96 -12.61 -3.75 2.97
C ARG A 96 -11.42 -3.22 3.77
N GLY A 97 -10.20 -3.61 3.42
CA GLY A 97 -8.97 -3.00 3.90
C GLY A 97 -8.62 -1.70 3.17
N PRO A 98 -7.68 -0.90 3.71
CA PRO A 98 -7.06 0.17 2.93
C PRO A 98 -6.28 -0.42 1.75
N LEU A 99 -6.20 0.31 0.64
CA LEU A 99 -5.55 -0.12 -0.60
C LEU A 99 -4.54 0.95 -1.05
N ALA A 100 -3.50 0.53 -1.77
CA ALA A 100 -2.56 1.44 -2.41
C ALA A 100 -3.13 1.99 -3.72
N VAL A 101 -2.66 3.17 -4.13
CA VAL A 101 -2.92 3.73 -5.46
C VAL A 101 -1.58 3.96 -6.15
N ALA A 102 -1.42 3.35 -7.32
CA ALA A 102 -0.19 3.40 -8.09
C ALA A 102 0.06 4.80 -8.66
N LEU A 103 0.73 5.67 -7.89
CA LEU A 103 1.07 7.02 -8.30
C LEU A 103 2.58 7.25 -8.19
N PRO A 104 3.15 8.10 -9.07
CA PRO A 104 4.52 8.52 -8.91
C PRO A 104 4.70 9.26 -7.57
N VAL A 105 5.92 9.19 -7.02
CA VAL A 105 6.29 9.99 -5.86
C VAL A 105 6.25 11.47 -6.26
N PRO A 106 5.48 12.33 -5.57
CA PRO A 106 5.48 13.75 -5.88
C PRO A 106 6.86 14.35 -5.58
N PRO A 107 7.31 15.33 -6.38
CA PRO A 107 8.59 15.98 -6.14
C PRO A 107 8.59 16.69 -4.78
N ALA A 108 9.74 16.68 -4.10
CA ALA A 108 9.89 17.41 -2.85
C ALA A 108 9.68 18.91 -3.08
N ARG A 109 8.87 19.54 -2.23
CA ARG A 109 8.70 21.00 -2.26
C ARG A 109 9.91 21.66 -1.58
N PRO A 110 10.63 22.56 -2.26
CA PRO A 110 11.75 23.24 -1.63
C PRO A 110 11.27 24.14 -0.49
N ALA A 111 12.01 24.15 0.62
CA ALA A 111 11.78 25.10 1.70
C ALA A 111 12.09 26.52 1.21
N ARG A 112 11.28 27.50 1.63
CA ARG A 112 11.62 28.91 1.40
C ARG A 112 12.85 29.26 2.24
N ARG A 113 13.90 29.78 1.60
CA ARG A 113 15.11 30.21 2.30
C ARG A 113 14.81 31.46 3.13
N SER A 114 15.28 31.48 4.38
CA SER A 114 15.22 32.62 5.29
C SER A 114 16.58 32.78 5.99
N THR A 115 16.98 34.03 6.25
CA THR A 115 18.14 34.35 7.10
C THR A 115 17.77 34.43 8.58
N ARG A 116 16.48 34.47 8.91
CA ARG A 116 15.96 34.44 10.28
C ARG A 116 15.72 33.01 10.73
N PRO A 117 15.93 32.67 12.02
CA PRO A 117 15.57 31.37 12.57
C PRO A 117 14.07 31.07 12.36
N PRO A 118 13.70 29.83 11.97
CA PRO A 118 12.30 29.46 11.82
C PRO A 118 11.63 29.35 13.19
N VAL A 119 10.38 29.81 13.27
CA VAL A 119 9.47 29.48 14.38
C VAL A 119 8.48 28.45 13.85
N VAL A 120 8.41 27.30 14.50
CA VAL A 120 7.51 26.21 14.13
C VAL A 120 6.23 26.31 14.95
N TYR A 121 5.08 26.28 14.27
CA TYR A 121 3.77 26.17 14.90
C TYR A 121 3.17 24.81 14.56
N GLU A 122 2.95 24.00 15.60
CA GLU A 122 2.27 22.72 15.46
C GLU A 122 0.76 22.97 15.45
N ALA A 123 0.09 22.49 14.39
CA ALA A 123 -1.34 22.64 14.23
C ALA A 123 -1.95 21.40 13.59
N HIS A 124 -3.19 21.11 13.95
CA HIS A 124 -3.96 20.02 13.35
C HIS A 124 -4.74 20.55 12.14
N VAL A 125 -4.43 20.07 10.94
CA VAL A 125 -5.02 20.57 9.67
C VAL A 125 -6.55 20.53 9.65
N ARG A 126 -7.18 19.56 10.32
CA ARG A 126 -8.66 19.50 10.42
C ARG A 126 -9.28 20.69 11.16
N ASN A 127 -8.51 21.32 12.04
CA ASN A 127 -8.96 22.42 12.90
C ASN A 127 -8.32 23.76 12.49
N LEU A 128 -7.66 23.79 11.32
CA LEU A 128 -7.16 25.00 10.66
C LEU A 128 -8.24 25.59 9.75
#